data_AF-A0A7J2KE17-F1
#
_entry.id   AF-A0A7J2KE17-F1
#
_cell.length_a   1.000
_cell.length_b   1.000
_cell.length_c   1.000
_cell.angle_alpha   90.00
_cell.angle_beta   90.00
_cell.angle_gamma   90.00
#
_symmetry.space_group_name_H-M   'P 1'
#
loop_
_entity.id
_entity.type
_entity.pdbx_description
1 polymer ?
#
loop_
_entity_poly.entity_id
_entity_poly.type
_entity_poly.pdbx_seq_one_letter_code
_entity_poly.pdbx_strand_id
1 'polypeptide(L)'
;MFRKNIFLKLLNDPRPILIIGQTGSGKTTFVKKLLRKYLMPFIVFDYNDEYDFSIIKEINIKSTEVSAILPIFLSILLDKTIPQQLLYLMLKNDQDIEKYLSLGVYDKRILMALKLRLDSFKELFKKNGVYTLPVVKEIVPPILRVPYTALIVAHRLLLGNKEIIVLEEAQSLNLSYIAEEGRKCGKKFIFISNNIDNIDRAIINNSIILLFRSLPRIKYFLGFTENWIRPERLKFSEFYILNLDDRIHRKNIKDV
;
A
#
# COMPACT_ATOMS: atom_id res chain seq x y z
N MET A 1 21.57 -23.60 -18.74
CA MET A 1 20.28 -22.89 -18.87
C MET A 1 19.76 -22.59 -17.46
N PHE A 2 20.08 -21.44 -16.87
CA PHE A 2 19.61 -21.08 -15.53
C PHE A 2 18.09 -20.98 -15.54
N ARG A 3 17.38 -21.80 -14.74
CA ARG A 3 15.94 -21.66 -14.55
C ARG A 3 15.69 -20.23 -14.05
N LYS A 4 15.11 -19.37 -14.90
CA LYS A 4 14.74 -18.01 -14.51
C LYS A 4 13.85 -18.10 -13.26
N ASN A 5 14.35 -17.59 -12.15
CA ASN A 5 13.61 -17.56 -10.90
C ASN A 5 12.42 -16.59 -11.07
N ILE A 6 11.21 -17.15 -11.09
CA ILE A 6 9.99 -16.39 -11.34
C ILE A 6 9.74 -15.31 -10.28
N PHE A 7 10.20 -15.53 -9.05
CA PHE A 7 10.04 -14.57 -7.96
C PHE A 7 11.00 -13.38 -8.11
N LEU A 8 12.22 -13.60 -8.59
CA LEU A 8 13.09 -12.48 -9.00
C LEU A 8 12.48 -11.67 -10.14
N LYS A 9 11.88 -12.35 -11.13
CA LYS A 9 11.16 -11.65 -12.22
C LYS A 9 10.00 -10.82 -11.65
N LEU A 10 9.23 -11.38 -10.74
CA LEU A 10 8.12 -10.71 -10.06
C LEU A 10 8.58 -9.51 -9.23
N LEU A 11 9.72 -9.59 -8.54
CA LEU A 11 10.28 -8.48 -7.76
C LEU A 11 10.89 -7.37 -8.64
N ASN A 12 11.49 -7.74 -9.79
CA ASN A 12 12.10 -6.80 -10.73
C ASN A 12 11.08 -6.12 -11.66
N ASP A 13 9.87 -6.66 -11.80
CA ASP A 13 8.81 -6.03 -12.58
C ASP A 13 8.41 -4.69 -11.93
N PRO A 14 8.25 -3.59 -12.69
CA PRO A 14 7.93 -2.29 -12.13
C PRO A 14 6.48 -2.16 -11.61
N ARG A 15 5.58 -3.08 -11.99
CA ARG A 15 4.19 -3.07 -11.52
C ARG A 15 4.10 -3.48 -10.06
N PRO A 16 3.14 -2.95 -9.27
CA PRO A 16 2.89 -3.47 -7.93
C PRO A 16 2.45 -4.95 -7.97
N ILE A 17 2.62 -5.63 -6.84
CA ILE A 17 2.09 -6.98 -6.62
C ILE A 17 0.82 -6.85 -5.79
N LEU A 18 -0.28 -7.40 -6.27
CA LEU A 18 -1.55 -7.47 -5.54
C LEU A 18 -1.79 -8.91 -5.09
N ILE A 19 -1.77 -9.13 -3.78
CA ILE A 19 -2.02 -10.44 -3.16
C ILE A 19 -3.47 -10.52 -2.68
N ILE A 20 -4.21 -11.47 -3.21
CA ILE A 20 -5.65 -11.65 -2.95
C ILE A 20 -5.89 -13.06 -2.42
N GLY A 21 -6.70 -13.17 -1.37
CA GLY A 21 -7.17 -14.47 -0.87
C GLY A 21 -7.82 -14.35 0.49
N GLN A 22 -8.53 -15.38 0.92
CA GLN A 22 -9.18 -15.40 2.24
C GLN A 22 -8.18 -15.43 3.39
N THR A 23 -8.63 -15.13 4.61
CA THR A 23 -7.81 -15.28 5.83
C THR A 23 -7.30 -16.72 5.96
N GLY A 24 -6.05 -16.89 6.41
CA GLY A 24 -5.44 -18.21 6.55
C GLY A 24 -5.07 -18.91 5.23
N SER A 25 -5.07 -18.22 4.08
CA SER A 25 -4.65 -18.82 2.80
C SER A 25 -3.14 -18.90 2.60
N GLY A 26 -2.36 -18.24 3.46
CA GLY A 26 -0.89 -18.22 3.42
C GLY A 26 -0.25 -16.94 2.85
N LYS A 27 -1.02 -15.86 2.66
CA LYS A 27 -0.52 -14.57 2.13
C LYS A 27 0.68 -14.02 2.92
N THR A 28 0.52 -13.83 4.23
CA THR A 28 1.59 -13.33 5.11
C THR A 28 2.79 -14.29 5.12
N THR A 29 2.54 -15.61 5.16
CA THR A 29 3.59 -16.63 5.09
C THR A 29 4.41 -16.53 3.79
N PHE A 30 3.75 -16.28 2.67
CA PHE A 30 4.41 -16.06 1.38
C PHE A 30 5.30 -14.81 1.44
N VAL A 31 4.76 -13.69 1.90
CA VAL A 31 5.51 -12.42 1.97
C VAL A 31 6.74 -12.54 2.87
N LYS A 32 6.59 -13.13 4.07
CA LYS A 32 7.74 -13.39 4.97
C LYS A 32 8.84 -14.18 4.28
N LYS A 33 8.49 -15.27 3.58
CA LYS A 33 9.47 -16.10 2.85
C LYS A 33 10.11 -15.34 1.69
N LEU A 34 9.31 -14.58 0.94
CA LEU A 34 9.81 -13.76 -0.17
C LEU A 34 10.85 -12.74 0.33
N LEU A 35 10.53 -12.01 1.39
CA LEU A 35 11.41 -10.99 1.98
C LEU A 35 12.69 -11.60 2.56
N ARG A 36 12.60 -12.73 3.27
CA ARG A 36 13.77 -13.44 3.83
C ARG A 36 14.72 -13.95 2.75
N LYS A 37 14.19 -14.43 1.62
CA LYS A 37 15.01 -15.08 0.61
C LYS A 37 15.83 -14.11 -0.24
N TYR A 38 15.24 -13.00 -0.64
CA TYR A 38 15.87 -12.12 -1.64
C TYR A 38 16.67 -10.96 -1.03
N LEU A 39 16.65 -10.79 0.30
CA LEU A 39 17.45 -9.81 1.07
C LEU A 39 17.41 -8.37 0.50
N MET A 40 16.34 -8.02 -0.23
CA MET A 40 16.13 -6.66 -0.72
C MET A 40 15.68 -5.78 0.44
N PRO A 41 16.06 -4.49 0.51
CA PRO A 41 15.55 -3.58 1.52
C PRO A 41 14.02 -3.57 1.49
N PHE A 42 13.38 -3.71 2.65
CA PHE A 42 11.93 -3.75 2.72
C PHE A 42 11.40 -3.03 3.96
N ILE A 43 10.13 -2.66 3.87
CA ILE A 43 9.32 -2.13 4.95
C ILE A 43 7.98 -2.87 4.96
N VAL A 44 7.56 -3.33 6.13
CA VAL A 44 6.25 -3.95 6.37
C VAL A 44 5.52 -3.16 7.44
N PHE A 45 4.26 -2.84 7.16
CA PHE A 45 3.35 -2.27 8.16
C PHE A 45 2.66 -3.42 8.89
N ASP A 46 3.10 -3.66 10.12
CA ASP A 46 2.67 -4.82 10.91
C ASP A 46 1.76 -4.39 12.07
N TYR A 47 0.49 -4.20 11.75
CA TYR A 47 -0.54 -3.81 12.73
C TYR A 47 -1.11 -4.99 13.52
N ASN A 48 -0.81 -6.22 13.10
CA ASN A 48 -1.35 -7.44 13.69
C ASN A 48 -0.27 -8.27 14.41
N ASP A 49 0.95 -7.72 14.55
CA ASP A 49 2.14 -8.39 15.10
C ASP A 49 2.41 -9.75 14.44
N GLU A 50 2.15 -9.83 13.13
CA GLU A 50 2.38 -11.04 12.37
C GLU A 50 3.86 -11.21 12.03
N TYR A 51 4.69 -10.16 11.99
CA TYR A 51 6.05 -10.23 11.46
C TYR A 51 7.13 -10.23 12.56
N ASP A 52 7.95 -11.28 12.54
CA ASP A 52 9.02 -11.58 13.50
C ASP A 52 10.41 -11.10 13.02
N PHE A 53 10.48 -9.94 12.38
CA PHE A 53 11.77 -9.36 11.95
C PHE A 53 12.37 -8.48 13.05
N SER A 54 13.67 -8.62 13.30
CA SER A 54 14.40 -7.75 14.22
C SER A 54 14.42 -6.31 13.71
N ILE A 55 14.20 -5.34 14.60
CA ILE A 55 14.38 -3.93 14.29
C ILE A 55 15.85 -3.69 13.97
N ILE A 56 16.12 -3.14 12.79
CA ILE A 56 17.47 -2.83 12.30
C ILE A 56 17.78 -1.36 12.55
N LYS A 57 16.79 -0.48 12.38
CA LYS A 57 16.99 0.96 12.42
C LYS A 57 15.74 1.71 12.85
N GLU A 58 15.95 2.76 13.63
CA GLU A 58 14.96 3.79 13.89
C GLU A 58 15.17 4.97 12.94
N ILE A 59 14.08 5.50 12.39
CA ILE A 59 14.08 6.65 11.48
C ILE A 59 13.30 7.78 12.13
N ASN A 60 13.92 8.95 12.21
CA ASN A 60 13.28 10.20 12.62
C ASN A 60 13.08 11.09 11.39
N ILE A 61 11.83 11.47 11.13
CA ILE A 61 11.43 12.37 10.05
C ILE A 61 11.81 13.80 10.45
N LYS A 62 12.66 14.44 9.65
CA LYS A 62 13.17 15.77 9.98
C LYS A 62 12.08 16.82 9.79
N SER A 63 12.11 17.87 10.61
CA SER A 63 11.22 19.04 10.46
C SER A 63 11.35 19.70 9.08
N THR A 64 12.53 19.64 8.47
CA THR A 64 12.80 20.15 7.11
C THR A 64 12.09 19.38 6.01
N GLU A 65 11.64 18.15 6.27
CA GLU A 65 10.97 17.30 5.28
C GLU A 65 9.44 17.47 5.30
N VAL A 66 8.90 18.08 6.35
CA VAL A 66 7.45 18.21 6.59
C VAL A 66 6.69 18.84 5.42
N SER A 67 7.24 19.93 4.87
CA SER A 67 6.61 20.65 3.75
C SER A 67 6.56 19.83 2.47
N ALA A 68 7.52 18.92 2.26
CA ALA A 68 7.54 18.01 1.12
C ALA A 68 6.66 16.78 1.34
N ILE A 69 6.50 16.33 2.59
CA ILE A 69 5.68 15.16 2.94
C ILE A 69 4.19 15.50 2.84
N LEU A 70 3.77 16.67 3.34
CA LEU A 70 2.36 17.04 3.47
C LEU A 70 1.55 16.88 2.15
N PRO A 71 2.00 17.38 0.98
CA PRO A 71 1.27 17.19 -0.27
C PRO A 71 1.06 15.72 -0.65
N ILE A 72 2.08 14.88 -0.42
CA ILE A 72 2.04 13.44 -0.74
C ILE A 72 1.11 12.72 0.24
N PHE A 73 1.23 13.03 1.54
CA PHE A 73 0.35 12.50 2.58
C PHE A 73 -1.12 12.79 2.28
N LEU A 74 -1.43 14.05 1.92
CA LEU A 74 -2.78 14.41 1.53
C LEU A 74 -3.18 13.62 0.29
N SER A 75 -2.39 13.59 -0.77
CA SER A 75 -2.72 12.85 -2.00
C SER A 75 -3.01 11.36 -1.76
N ILE A 76 -2.37 10.73 -0.78
CA ILE A 76 -2.62 9.35 -0.37
C ILE A 76 -3.99 9.18 0.33
N LEU A 77 -4.40 10.15 1.15
CA LEU A 77 -5.64 10.11 1.95
C LEU A 77 -6.84 10.80 1.28
N LEU A 78 -6.60 11.58 0.25
CA LEU A 78 -7.62 12.33 -0.45
C LEU A 78 -8.33 11.42 -1.46
N ASP A 79 -9.63 11.58 -1.48
CA ASP A 79 -10.46 11.06 -2.55
C ASP A 79 -10.29 11.96 -3.80
N LYS A 80 -10.43 11.39 -4.99
CA LYS A 80 -10.24 12.08 -6.28
C LYS A 80 -11.23 13.24 -6.50
N THR A 81 -12.24 13.35 -5.64
CA THR A 81 -13.33 14.32 -5.70
C THR A 81 -13.01 15.67 -5.08
N ILE A 82 -11.86 15.81 -4.40
CA ILE A 82 -11.50 17.07 -3.75
C ILE A 82 -10.93 18.06 -4.78
N PRO A 83 -11.45 19.31 -4.86
CA PRO A 83 -10.95 20.29 -5.82
C PRO A 83 -9.47 20.59 -5.65
N GLN A 84 -8.70 20.49 -6.74
CA GLN A 84 -7.25 20.76 -6.73
C GLN A 84 -6.92 22.18 -6.25
N GLN A 85 -7.77 23.16 -6.59
CA GLN A 85 -7.62 24.54 -6.11
C GLN A 85 -7.67 24.62 -4.58
N LEU A 86 -8.55 23.86 -3.94
CA LEU A 86 -8.69 23.84 -2.49
C LEU A 86 -7.44 23.22 -1.84
N LEU A 87 -6.91 22.15 -2.43
CA LEU A 87 -5.65 21.55 -1.99
C LEU A 87 -4.47 22.53 -2.11
N TYR A 88 -4.38 23.25 -3.23
CA TYR A 88 -3.35 24.27 -3.45
C TYR A 88 -3.42 25.40 -2.40
N LEU A 89 -4.62 25.93 -2.14
CA LEU A 89 -4.83 26.98 -1.15
C LEU A 89 -4.39 26.51 0.25
N MET A 90 -4.71 25.27 0.61
CA MET A 90 -4.30 24.67 1.88
C MET A 90 -2.79 24.49 2.01
N LEU A 91 -2.10 24.08 0.94
CA LEU A 91 -0.64 23.97 0.96
C LEU A 91 0.05 25.33 1.08
N LYS A 92 -0.63 26.40 0.67
CA LYS A 92 -0.12 27.77 0.75
C LYS A 92 -0.35 28.41 2.13
N ASN A 93 -1.53 28.21 2.71
CA ASN A 93 -1.85 28.67 4.06
C ASN A 93 -2.97 27.83 4.68
N ASP A 94 -2.64 27.04 5.71
CA ASP A 94 -3.59 26.14 6.36
C ASP A 94 -4.65 26.87 7.21
N GLN A 95 -4.37 28.11 7.62
CA GLN A 95 -5.31 28.98 8.34
C GLN A 95 -6.48 29.43 7.46
N ASP A 96 -6.35 29.36 6.13
CA ASP A 96 -7.40 29.81 5.20
C ASP A 96 -8.62 28.88 5.22
N ILE A 97 -8.52 27.65 5.75
CA ILE A 97 -9.66 26.71 5.81
C ILE A 97 -10.80 27.28 6.65
N GLU A 98 -10.50 27.92 7.78
CA GLU A 98 -11.52 28.52 8.64
C GLU A 98 -12.22 29.69 7.96
N LYS A 99 -11.47 30.44 7.15
CA LYS A 99 -11.99 31.48 6.28
C LYS A 99 -12.89 30.90 5.18
N TYR A 100 -12.52 29.81 4.52
CA TYR A 100 -13.38 29.20 3.49
C TYR A 100 -14.63 28.55 4.07
N LEU A 101 -14.53 28.01 5.29
CA LEU A 101 -15.68 27.50 6.04
C LEU A 101 -16.68 28.61 6.36
N SER A 102 -16.22 29.80 6.74
CA SER A 102 -17.10 30.93 7.07
C SER A 102 -17.70 31.59 5.82
N LEU A 103 -16.96 31.61 4.70
CA LEU A 103 -17.43 32.18 3.43
C LEU A 103 -18.42 31.28 2.67
N GLY A 104 -18.52 29.99 3.01
CA GLY A 104 -19.47 29.06 2.39
C GLY A 104 -19.19 28.73 0.92
N VAL A 105 -17.96 28.95 0.45
CA VAL A 105 -17.57 28.77 -0.96
C VAL A 105 -17.49 27.29 -1.36
N TYR A 106 -17.17 26.42 -0.40
CA TYR A 106 -17.07 24.97 -0.61
C TYR A 106 -17.99 24.20 0.33
N ASP A 107 -18.34 22.96 -0.03
CA ASP A 107 -19.11 22.07 0.84
C ASP A 107 -18.39 21.89 2.19
N LYS A 108 -19.10 22.20 3.28
CA LYS A 108 -18.60 22.11 4.65
C LYS A 108 -18.04 20.73 4.99
N ARG A 109 -18.60 19.64 4.43
CA ARG A 109 -18.13 18.27 4.66
C ARG A 109 -16.76 18.03 4.06
N ILE A 110 -16.51 18.58 2.87
CA ILE A 110 -15.21 18.50 2.19
C ILE A 110 -14.16 19.26 3.01
N LEU A 111 -14.48 20.49 3.43
CA LEU A 111 -13.59 21.31 4.25
C LEU A 111 -13.29 20.69 5.62
N MET A 112 -14.30 20.12 6.30
CA MET A 112 -14.10 19.41 7.57
C MET A 112 -13.24 18.15 7.40
N ALA A 113 -13.49 17.36 6.35
CA ALA A 113 -12.69 16.16 6.07
C ALA A 113 -11.22 16.53 5.75
N LEU A 114 -10.99 17.66 5.10
CA LEU A 114 -9.65 18.19 4.85
C LEU A 114 -8.97 18.67 6.14
N LYS A 115 -9.69 19.44 6.97
CA LYS A 115 -9.20 19.89 8.28
C LYS A 115 -8.79 18.70 9.16
N LEU A 116 -9.64 17.67 9.24
CA LEU A 116 -9.33 16.45 9.98
C LEU A 116 -8.04 15.76 9.51
N ARG A 117 -7.78 15.71 8.19
CA ARG A 117 -6.54 15.13 7.65
C ARG A 117 -5.32 15.97 8.01
N LEU A 118 -5.41 17.30 7.95
CA LEU A 118 -4.33 18.19 8.39
C LEU A 118 -4.04 18.07 9.87
N ASP A 119 -5.09 18.06 10.69
CA ASP A 119 -4.94 17.96 12.14
C ASP A 119 -4.32 16.60 12.50
N SER A 120 -4.75 15.52 11.84
CA SER A 120 -4.13 14.20 11.96
C SER A 120 -2.65 14.23 11.57
N PHE A 121 -2.29 14.91 10.47
CA PHE A 121 -0.89 15.06 10.04
C PHE A 121 -0.04 15.79 11.09
N LYS A 122 -0.53 16.93 11.60
CA LYS A 122 0.15 17.71 12.63
C LYS A 122 0.34 16.92 13.91
N GLU A 123 -0.70 16.19 14.34
CA GLU A 123 -0.64 15.36 15.53
C GLU A 123 0.36 14.21 15.36
N LEU A 124 0.29 13.50 14.24
CA LEU A 124 1.21 12.40 13.94
C LEU A 124 2.66 12.88 13.84
N PHE A 125 2.93 14.04 13.25
CA PHE A 125 4.29 14.55 13.20
C PHE A 125 4.80 14.95 14.59
N LYS A 126 3.95 15.60 15.40
CA LYS A 126 4.32 16.05 16.75
C LYS A 126 4.59 14.89 17.72
N LYS A 127 3.83 13.79 17.61
CA LYS A 127 3.90 12.66 18.54
C LYS A 127 4.68 11.45 18.00
N ASN A 128 4.69 11.26 16.68
CA ASN A 128 5.07 10.01 16.02
C ASN A 128 5.91 10.24 14.75
N GLY A 129 6.74 11.30 14.73
CA GLY A 129 7.75 11.54 13.68
C GLY A 129 8.85 10.47 13.62
N VAL A 130 8.70 9.36 14.35
CA VAL A 130 9.64 8.26 14.46
C VAL A 130 8.97 6.96 14.04
N TYR A 131 9.68 6.12 13.29
CA TYR A 131 9.26 4.77 12.93
C TYR A 131 10.45 3.82 12.78
N THR A 132 10.18 2.52 12.87
CA THR A 132 11.21 1.47 12.82
C THR A 132 11.26 0.78 11.46
N LEU A 133 12.42 0.24 11.12
CA LEU A 133 12.67 -0.61 9.96
C LEU A 133 13.25 -1.97 10.40
N PRO A 134 12.95 -3.06 9.69
CA PRO A 134 12.13 -3.13 8.47
C PRO A 134 10.63 -3.29 8.78
N VAL A 135 10.24 -3.32 10.06
CA VAL A 135 8.84 -3.44 10.48
C VAL A 135 8.41 -2.17 11.17
N VAL A 136 7.33 -1.58 10.67
CA VAL A 136 6.61 -0.48 11.30
C VAL A 136 5.55 -1.11 12.19
N LYS A 137 5.72 -0.98 13.50
CA LYS A 137 4.75 -1.43 14.50
C LYS A 137 3.80 -0.30 14.90
N GLU A 138 2.67 -0.69 15.48
CA GLU A 138 1.68 0.25 16.00
C GLU A 138 2.21 0.99 17.23
N ILE A 139 2.46 2.29 17.06
CA ILE A 139 2.73 3.25 18.17
C ILE A 139 1.57 4.26 18.28
N VAL A 140 0.51 4.08 17.47
CA VAL A 140 -0.61 5.01 17.33
C VAL A 140 -1.93 4.30 17.67
N PRO A 141 -2.97 5.01 18.13
CA PRO A 141 -4.30 4.44 18.25
C PRO A 141 -4.83 3.87 16.92
N PRO A 142 -5.71 2.85 16.94
CA PRO A 142 -6.23 2.21 15.74
C PRO A 142 -6.84 3.16 14.70
N ILE A 143 -7.51 4.23 15.16
CA ILE A 143 -8.11 5.25 14.30
C ILE A 143 -7.09 6.04 13.47
N LEU A 144 -5.83 6.10 13.94
CA LEU A 144 -4.73 6.80 13.27
C LEU A 144 -3.85 5.87 12.42
N ARG A 145 -4.15 4.56 12.34
CA ARG A 145 -3.37 3.60 11.53
C ARG A 145 -3.24 4.05 10.08
N VAL A 146 -4.37 4.34 9.42
CA VAL A 146 -4.40 4.71 8.00
C VAL A 146 -3.63 6.02 7.74
N PRO A 147 -3.87 7.12 8.49
CA PRO A 147 -3.02 8.31 8.41
C PRO A 147 -1.54 8.03 8.71
N TYR A 148 -1.21 7.19 9.69
CA TYR A 148 0.18 6.86 10.00
C TYR A 148 0.86 6.08 8.87
N THR A 149 0.17 5.13 8.23
CA THR A 149 0.64 4.47 7.00
C THR A 149 0.93 5.51 5.92
N ALA A 150 -0.02 6.42 5.70
CA ALA A 150 0.11 7.46 4.68
C ALA A 150 1.31 8.38 4.95
N LEU A 151 1.57 8.74 6.21
CA LEU A 151 2.71 9.55 6.61
C LEU A 151 4.04 8.87 6.27
N ILE A 152 4.17 7.60 6.66
CA ILE A 152 5.42 6.85 6.43
C ILE A 152 5.59 6.59 4.93
N VAL A 153 4.55 6.17 4.22
CA VAL A 153 4.61 5.97 2.76
C VAL A 153 5.00 7.27 2.05
N ALA A 154 4.40 8.41 2.44
CA ALA A 154 4.76 9.71 1.89
C ALA A 154 6.24 10.05 2.11
N HIS A 155 6.75 9.85 3.33
CA HIS A 155 8.16 10.02 3.63
C HIS A 155 9.05 9.05 2.82
N ARG A 156 8.67 7.77 2.70
CA ARG A 156 9.43 6.79 1.89
C ARG A 156 9.46 7.16 0.41
N LEU A 157 8.38 7.72 -0.14
CA LEU A 157 8.31 8.18 -1.53
C LEU A 157 9.26 9.34 -1.82
N LEU A 158 9.58 10.19 -0.83
CA LEU A 158 10.60 11.23 -0.97
C LEU A 158 12.02 10.68 -1.06
N LEU A 159 12.25 9.47 -0.53
CA LEU A 159 13.56 8.85 -0.53
C LEU A 159 13.77 8.07 -1.84
N GLY A 160 14.85 8.37 -2.58
CA GLY A 160 15.16 7.73 -3.87
C GLY A 160 15.71 6.30 -3.79
N ASN A 161 15.67 5.65 -2.63
CA ASN A 161 16.21 4.30 -2.46
C ASN A 161 15.24 3.23 -2.96
N LYS A 162 15.76 2.20 -3.62
CA LYS A 162 14.97 1.01 -3.98
C LYS A 162 14.62 0.22 -2.72
N GLU A 163 13.35 -0.10 -2.56
CA GLU A 163 12.85 -0.92 -1.47
C GLU A 163 11.49 -1.54 -1.80
N ILE A 164 11.17 -2.62 -1.09
CA ILE A 164 9.85 -3.26 -1.13
C ILE A 164 8.99 -2.69 -0.01
N ILE A 165 7.80 -2.22 -0.33
CA ILE A 165 6.84 -1.69 0.65
C ILE A 165 5.62 -2.61 0.68
N VAL A 166 5.41 -3.28 1.81
CA VAL A 166 4.27 -4.18 2.02
C VAL A 166 3.19 -3.46 2.79
N LEU A 167 2.02 -3.28 2.17
CA LEU A 167 0.83 -2.72 2.80
C LEU A 167 -0.22 -3.82 2.99
N GLU A 168 -0.51 -4.13 4.24
CA GLU A 168 -1.69 -4.91 4.60
C GLU A 168 -2.93 -4.01 4.68
N GLU A 169 -4.12 -4.57 4.43
CA GLU A 169 -5.38 -3.82 4.45
C GLU A 169 -5.37 -2.57 3.56
N ALA A 170 -4.69 -2.70 2.43
CA ALA A 170 -4.34 -1.63 1.50
C ALA A 170 -5.58 -0.86 0.96
N GLN A 171 -6.77 -1.45 1.01
CA GLN A 171 -8.02 -0.86 0.50
C GLN A 171 -8.43 0.48 1.13
N SER A 172 -7.81 0.88 2.25
CA SER A 172 -8.09 2.14 2.94
C SER A 172 -7.32 3.35 2.39
N LEU A 173 -6.41 3.15 1.44
CA LEU A 173 -5.52 4.16 0.88
C LEU A 173 -5.78 4.36 -0.62
N ASN A 174 -5.36 5.51 -1.16
CA ASN A 174 -5.33 5.73 -2.61
C ASN A 174 -4.20 4.94 -3.27
N LEU A 175 -4.45 3.65 -3.48
CA LEU A 175 -3.46 2.71 -4.01
C LEU A 175 -2.97 3.09 -5.40
N SER A 176 -3.86 3.62 -6.25
CA SER A 176 -3.53 4.06 -7.61
C SER A 176 -2.39 5.07 -7.60
N TYR A 177 -2.51 6.11 -6.75
CA TYR A 177 -1.46 7.12 -6.58
C TYR A 177 -0.17 6.52 -6.00
N ILE A 178 -0.29 5.70 -4.95
CA ILE A 178 0.86 5.05 -4.30
C ILE A 178 1.66 4.19 -5.29
N ALA A 179 0.98 3.42 -6.14
CA ALA A 179 1.61 2.55 -7.12
C ALA A 179 2.33 3.35 -8.21
N GLU A 180 1.71 4.42 -8.71
CA GLU A 180 2.29 5.27 -9.75
C GLU A 180 3.54 6.01 -9.26
N GLU A 181 3.41 6.75 -8.17
CA GLU A 181 4.53 7.49 -7.57
C GLU A 181 5.61 6.56 -7.04
N GLY A 182 5.19 5.42 -6.47
CA GLY A 182 6.09 4.35 -6.07
C GLY A 182 7.01 3.90 -7.19
N ARG A 183 6.43 3.61 -8.36
CA ARG A 183 7.20 3.19 -9.54
C ARG A 183 8.18 4.27 -9.99
N LYS A 184 7.78 5.54 -10.00
CA LYS A 184 8.66 6.68 -10.35
C LYS A 184 9.84 6.78 -9.39
N CYS A 185 9.62 6.54 -8.10
CA CYS A 185 10.64 6.57 -7.05
C CYS A 185 11.39 5.24 -6.85
N GLY A 186 11.23 4.27 -7.74
CA GLY A 186 11.93 2.98 -7.66
C GLY A 186 11.48 2.06 -6.52
N LYS A 187 10.27 2.27 -6.00
CA LYS A 187 9.64 1.46 -4.95
C LYS A 187 8.89 0.28 -5.56
N LYS A 188 8.94 -0.87 -4.90
CA LYS A 188 8.16 -2.05 -5.23
C LYS A 188 7.05 -2.23 -4.20
N PHE A 189 5.81 -1.95 -4.57
CA PHE A 189 4.69 -2.15 -3.66
C PHE A 189 4.13 -3.58 -3.71
N ILE A 190 3.83 -4.13 -2.53
CA ILE A 190 3.06 -5.36 -2.34
C ILE A 190 1.81 -4.99 -1.55
N PHE A 191 0.65 -5.03 -2.20
CA PHE A 191 -0.64 -4.80 -1.57
C PHE A 191 -1.27 -6.13 -1.20
N ILE A 192 -1.68 -6.28 0.06
CA ILE A 192 -2.36 -7.49 0.54
C ILE A 192 -3.79 -7.12 0.88
N SER A 193 -4.76 -7.82 0.29
CA SER A 193 -6.17 -7.63 0.62
C SER A 193 -6.95 -8.94 0.69
N ASN A 194 -7.92 -8.96 1.60
CA ASN A 194 -8.92 -10.02 1.72
C ASN A 194 -10.17 -9.71 0.89
N ASN A 195 -10.40 -8.44 0.55
CA ASN A 195 -11.61 -7.98 -0.11
C ASN A 195 -11.28 -7.26 -1.42
N ILE A 196 -11.44 -7.97 -2.54
CA ILE A 196 -11.19 -7.42 -3.87
C ILE A 196 -12.17 -6.30 -4.25
N ASP A 197 -13.38 -6.31 -3.67
CA ASP A 197 -14.45 -5.39 -4.05
C ASP A 197 -14.10 -3.93 -3.67
N ASN A 198 -13.18 -3.75 -2.72
CA ASN A 198 -12.69 -2.44 -2.28
C ASN A 198 -11.39 -2.01 -2.99
N ILE A 199 -10.89 -2.77 -3.96
CA ILE A 199 -9.67 -2.44 -4.68
C ILE A 199 -10.03 -1.77 -6.02
N ASP A 200 -9.44 -0.60 -6.28
CA ASP A 200 -9.58 0.11 -7.55
C ASP A 200 -9.30 -0.80 -8.76
N ARG A 201 -10.18 -0.76 -9.77
CA ARG A 201 -9.95 -1.46 -11.06
C ARG A 201 -8.63 -1.07 -11.71
N ALA A 202 -8.21 0.19 -11.56
CA ALA A 202 -6.93 0.67 -12.05
C ALA A 202 -5.75 -0.09 -11.44
N ILE A 203 -5.83 -0.45 -10.15
CA ILE A 203 -4.81 -1.27 -9.50
C ILE A 203 -4.83 -2.70 -10.02
N ILE A 204 -6.01 -3.30 -10.15
CA ILE A 204 -6.14 -4.66 -10.64
C ILE A 204 -5.52 -4.81 -12.04
N ASN A 205 -5.82 -3.86 -12.93
CA ASN A 205 -5.33 -3.90 -14.31
C ASN A 205 -3.83 -3.62 -14.41
N ASN A 206 -3.24 -2.89 -13.45
CA ASN A 206 -1.83 -2.51 -13.48
C ASN A 206 -0.95 -3.30 -12.52
N SER A 207 -1.47 -4.36 -11.88
CA SER A 207 -0.73 -5.20 -10.93
C SER A 207 -0.40 -6.58 -11.49
N ILE A 208 0.67 -7.18 -10.97
CA ILE A 208 0.84 -8.63 -11.00
C ILE A 208 0.00 -9.20 -9.86
N ILE A 209 -0.92 -10.13 -10.15
CA ILE A 209 -1.87 -10.62 -9.16
C ILE A 209 -1.43 -11.99 -8.66
N LEU A 210 -1.30 -12.11 -7.34
CA LEU A 210 -1.11 -13.38 -6.65
C LEU A 210 -2.44 -13.81 -6.04
N LEU A 211 -3.12 -14.72 -6.72
CA LEU A 211 -4.42 -15.24 -6.32
C LEU A 211 -4.26 -16.51 -5.49
N PHE A 212 -4.38 -16.36 -4.18
CA PHE A 212 -4.46 -17.46 -3.22
C PHE A 212 -5.88 -18.04 -3.17
N ARG A 213 -6.06 -19.09 -2.36
CA ARG A 213 -7.38 -19.68 -2.10
C ARG A 213 -8.40 -18.60 -1.76
N SER A 214 -9.50 -18.59 -2.49
CA SER A 214 -10.54 -17.57 -2.38
C SER A 214 -11.88 -18.07 -2.91
N LEU A 215 -12.94 -17.25 -2.75
CA LEU A 215 -14.24 -17.55 -3.34
C LEU A 215 -14.16 -17.56 -4.88
N PRO A 216 -14.95 -18.40 -5.57
CA PRO A 216 -14.95 -18.48 -7.04
C PRO A 216 -15.22 -17.16 -7.74
N ARG A 217 -16.05 -16.29 -7.13
CA ARG A 217 -16.45 -14.99 -7.71
C ARG A 217 -15.26 -14.08 -8.08
N ILE A 218 -14.16 -14.19 -7.34
CA ILE A 218 -12.96 -13.37 -7.53
C ILE A 218 -12.36 -13.58 -8.92
N LYS A 219 -12.41 -14.81 -9.44
CA LYS A 219 -11.94 -15.12 -10.80
C LYS A 219 -12.66 -14.26 -11.84
N TYR A 220 -13.99 -14.17 -11.76
CA TYR A 220 -14.80 -13.39 -12.71
C TYR A 220 -14.58 -11.89 -12.53
N PHE A 221 -14.41 -11.44 -11.29
CA PHE A 221 -14.06 -10.04 -11.00
C PHE A 221 -12.73 -9.64 -11.64
N LEU A 222 -11.77 -10.57 -11.68
CA LEU A 222 -10.48 -10.42 -12.34
C LEU A 222 -10.53 -10.60 -13.88
N GLY A 223 -11.72 -10.85 -14.45
CA GLY A 223 -11.92 -10.98 -15.89
C GLY A 223 -11.61 -12.36 -16.47
N PHE A 224 -11.39 -13.38 -15.64
CA PHE A 224 -11.08 -14.73 -16.10
C PHE A 224 -12.35 -15.58 -16.26
N THR A 225 -12.43 -16.33 -17.35
CA THR A 225 -13.54 -17.28 -17.63
C THR A 225 -13.06 -18.73 -17.68
N GLU A 226 -11.76 -18.97 -17.74
CA GLU A 226 -11.15 -20.28 -18.00
C GLU A 226 -11.42 -21.30 -16.90
N ASN A 227 -11.96 -22.46 -17.27
CA ASN A 227 -12.39 -23.49 -16.32
C ASN A 227 -11.31 -24.05 -15.41
N TRP A 228 -10.03 -23.93 -15.79
CA TRP A 228 -8.90 -24.46 -15.03
C TRP A 228 -8.38 -23.48 -13.95
N ILE A 229 -8.78 -22.21 -13.99
CA ILE A 229 -8.52 -21.26 -12.90
C ILE A 229 -9.60 -21.50 -11.84
N ARG A 230 -9.24 -22.21 -10.77
CA ARG A 230 -10.14 -22.61 -9.69
C ARG A 230 -9.58 -22.19 -8.34
N PRO A 231 -9.71 -20.92 -7.93
CA PRO A 231 -9.12 -20.44 -6.68
C PRO A 231 -9.67 -21.17 -5.45
N GLU A 232 -10.92 -21.62 -5.49
CA GLU A 232 -11.56 -22.38 -4.41
C GLU A 232 -10.94 -23.76 -4.18
N ARG A 233 -10.26 -24.30 -5.21
CA ARG A 233 -9.58 -25.61 -5.17
C ARG A 233 -8.09 -25.54 -4.86
N LEU A 234 -7.54 -24.33 -4.68
CA LEU A 234 -6.15 -24.18 -4.26
C LEU A 234 -5.97 -24.77 -2.86
N LYS A 235 -4.92 -25.58 -2.68
CA LYS A 235 -4.53 -26.05 -1.34
C LYS A 235 -3.96 -24.90 -0.52
N PHE A 236 -3.84 -25.10 0.78
CA PHE A 236 -3.09 -24.18 1.63
C PHE A 236 -1.68 -23.95 1.04
N SER A 237 -1.22 -22.70 1.01
CA SER A 237 0.06 -22.31 0.41
C SER A 237 0.17 -22.46 -1.12
N GLU A 238 -0.91 -22.75 -1.85
CA GLU A 238 -0.92 -22.66 -3.31
C GLU A 238 -1.54 -21.35 -3.78
N PHE A 239 -1.04 -20.84 -4.91
CA PHE A 239 -1.53 -19.62 -5.52
C PHE A 239 -1.30 -19.62 -7.04
N TYR A 240 -2.06 -18.79 -7.74
CA TYR A 240 -1.78 -18.44 -9.12
C TYR A 240 -1.03 -17.10 -9.18
N ILE A 241 -0.06 -17.00 -10.08
CA ILE A 241 0.52 -15.74 -10.53
C ILE A 241 -0.16 -15.39 -11.84
N LEU A 242 -0.85 -14.26 -11.87
CA LEU A 242 -1.58 -13.75 -13.03
C LEU A 242 -0.85 -12.50 -13.58
N ASN A 243 -0.93 -12.30 -14.90
CA ASN A 243 -0.43 -11.11 -15.60
C ASN A 243 1.08 -10.84 -15.51
N LEU A 244 1.92 -11.83 -15.18
CA LEU A 244 3.38 -11.64 -15.13
C LEU A 244 4.01 -11.53 -16.54
N ASP A 245 3.56 -12.37 -17.46
CA ASP A 245 4.04 -12.46 -18.85
C ASP A 245 2.98 -13.04 -19.78
N ASP A 246 1.74 -12.57 -19.60
CA ASP A 246 0.53 -13.05 -20.27
C ASP A 246 0.25 -14.56 -20.08
N ARG A 247 0.97 -15.17 -19.14
CA ARG A 247 0.78 -16.55 -18.70
C ARG A 247 0.36 -16.59 -17.24
N ILE A 248 -0.36 -17.65 -16.91
CA ILE A 248 -0.73 -17.97 -15.54
C ILE A 248 0.17 -19.07 -15.02
N HIS A 249 0.74 -18.85 -13.85
CA HIS A 249 1.62 -19.81 -13.21
C HIS A 249 0.99 -20.29 -11.91
N ARG A 250 0.76 -21.59 -11.76
CA ARG A 250 0.41 -22.16 -10.46
C ARG A 250 1.70 -22.45 -9.68
N LYS A 251 1.77 -21.96 -8.44
CA LYS A 251 2.95 -22.09 -7.57
C LYS A 251 2.56 -22.46 -6.14
N ASN A 252 3.53 -22.97 -5.40
CA ASN A 252 3.43 -23.19 -3.97
C ASN A 252 4.41 -22.27 -3.22
N ILE A 253 4.06 -21.87 -2.01
CA ILE A 253 4.96 -21.10 -1.13
C ILE A 253 6.28 -21.86 -0.87
N LYS A 254 6.30 -23.19 -0.94
CA LYS A 254 7.52 -24.00 -0.85
C LYS A 254 8.52 -23.75 -1.98
N ASP A 255 8.05 -23.23 -3.11
CA ASP A 255 8.89 -22.91 -4.28
C ASP A 255 9.61 -21.57 -4.13
N VAL A 256 9.18 -20.73 -3.16
CA VAL A 256 9.65 -19.35 -2.97
C VAL A 256 11.12 -19.31 -2.72
#